data_AF-A0AAV7KW42-F1
#
_entry.id   AF-A0AAV7KW42-F1
#
_cell.length_a   1.000
_cell.length_b   1.000
_cell.length_c   1.000
_cell.angle_alpha   90.00
_cell.angle_beta   90.00
_cell.angle_gamma   90.00
#
_symmetry.space_group_name_H-M   'P 1'
#
loop_
_entity.id
_entity.type
_entity.pdbx_description
1 polymer ?
#
loop_
_entity_poly.entity_id
_entity_poly.type
_entity_poly.pdbx_seq_one_letter_code
_entity_poly.pdbx_strand_id
1 'polypeptide(L)'
;MANIVVFLKKGKAPQSPASYRPITLMNSDAKVYSKIFAARLSLVIKKLVIPRQHGYVPGRDTVEHIQRVITLFDATEVAEEPMAVALLDAEKAFDRVSWKYLWQVMENYRFREKFILAIKAMHKSPGVRIQLMGGQSECIQVGRGSRQGCPCSPLLFVLYIDPLLRQLEGNRQIIPVCRYGWETKVLVYADDIAIITSNPDLALKEIEAVTTKFGMFSGYLLNRTKTQLLVNQYTNSQDNRRVEHAVYLGINISPRVGEIINLNLDPILAKARNDMHRWNNLHLTIMGRGNMVKMILLPKLLYLFRAIPLNFTNSRFEDMDRVVMRFIGAYGKCRRSGKFMSLPREKGGWALPNMKLYQMAAAFQYMRPLWGERSGENEVEDAPNIYELLVGSASNGCLLTFHEPGYYKKARYKVLEAAYKCWRPWRIKNRLGRFNYYTLINNNPSLPEIFKDNYMAKWASKGIVRLGDFFDDFGMKAFMSLL
;
A
#
# COMPACT_ATOMS: atom_id res chain seq x y z
N MET A 1 -21.88 28.79 -0.69
CA MET A 1 -21.87 28.66 0.78
C MET A 1 -21.91 27.18 1.14
N ALA A 2 -21.12 26.73 2.10
CA ALA A 2 -21.08 25.32 2.51
C ALA A 2 -21.15 25.17 4.03
N ASN A 3 -21.69 24.05 4.52
CA ASN A 3 -21.74 23.76 5.95
C ASN A 3 -20.58 22.84 6.33
N ILE A 4 -19.91 23.10 7.45
CA ILE A 4 -18.85 22.25 8.00
C ILE A 4 -19.41 21.52 9.21
N VAL A 5 -19.42 20.19 9.15
CA VAL A 5 -19.72 19.34 10.30
C VAL A 5 -18.41 18.89 10.92
N VAL A 6 -18.31 18.91 12.24
CA VAL A 6 -17.09 18.53 12.97
C VAL A 6 -17.26 17.17 13.65
N PHE A 7 -16.25 16.31 13.52
CA PHE A 7 -16.21 15.00 14.17
C PHE A 7 -15.06 14.94 15.18
N LEU A 8 -15.35 14.56 16.42
CA LEU A 8 -14.34 14.39 17.45
C LEU A 8 -13.45 13.18 17.12
N LYS A 9 -12.14 13.39 17.06
CA LYS A 9 -11.15 12.32 16.90
C LYS A 9 -11.17 11.43 18.14
N LYS A 10 -11.20 10.12 17.93
CA LYS A 10 -11.24 9.14 19.02
C LYS A 10 -10.08 9.33 20.00
N GLY A 11 -10.39 9.38 21.30
CA GLY A 11 -9.39 9.47 22.37
C GLY A 11 -8.71 10.84 22.50
N LYS A 12 -9.22 11.89 21.85
CA LYS A 12 -8.73 13.26 21.99
C LYS A 12 -9.67 14.10 22.86
N ALA A 13 -9.11 15.04 23.60
CA ALA A 13 -9.88 15.91 24.49
C ALA A 13 -10.81 16.83 23.68
N PRO A 14 -12.11 16.91 24.03
CA PRO A 14 -13.09 17.71 23.28
C PRO A 14 -12.88 19.22 23.41
N GLN A 15 -12.05 19.66 24.36
CA GLN A 15 -11.72 21.06 24.64
C GLN A 15 -10.83 21.70 23.56
N SER A 16 -10.12 20.90 22.75
CA SER A 16 -9.18 21.43 21.75
C SER A 16 -9.77 21.40 20.33
N PRO A 17 -9.76 22.52 19.57
CA PRO A 17 -10.18 22.53 18.17
C PRO A 17 -9.40 21.54 17.29
N ALA A 18 -8.12 21.28 17.59
CA ALA A 18 -7.29 20.33 16.87
C ALA A 18 -7.77 18.87 16.99
N SER A 19 -8.59 18.59 18.01
CA SER A 19 -9.22 17.28 18.24
C SER A 19 -10.36 17.00 17.27
N TYR A 20 -10.86 17.98 16.54
CA TYR A 20 -11.95 17.80 15.59
C TYR A 20 -11.44 17.62 14.16
N ARG A 21 -12.18 16.85 13.36
CA ARG A 21 -12.02 16.73 11.92
C ARG A 21 -13.19 17.43 11.23
N PRO A 22 -12.96 18.55 10.52
CA PRO A 22 -14.00 19.23 9.78
C PRO A 22 -14.30 18.50 8.45
N ILE A 23 -15.57 18.30 8.14
CA ILE A 23 -16.04 17.78 6.86
C ILE A 23 -16.93 18.84 6.21
N THR A 24 -16.58 19.25 4.99
CA THR A 24 -17.33 20.24 4.22
C THR A 24 -18.48 19.58 3.45
N LEU A 25 -19.70 19.91 3.82
CA LEU A 25 -20.92 19.58 3.09
C LEU A 25 -21.20 20.64 2.02
N MET A 26 -20.78 20.33 0.80
CA MET A 26 -21.06 21.13 -0.40
C MET A 26 -22.49 20.88 -0.91
N ASN A 27 -23.06 21.87 -1.62
CA ASN A 27 -24.30 21.68 -2.38
C ASN A 27 -24.11 20.62 -3.48
N SER A 28 -25.21 19.95 -3.84
CA SER A 28 -25.19 18.86 -4.82
C SER A 28 -24.64 19.31 -6.17
N ASP A 29 -25.01 20.50 -6.66
CA ASP A 29 -24.54 21.00 -7.97
C ASP A 29 -23.03 21.21 -7.99
N ALA A 30 -22.46 21.77 -6.91
CA ALA A 30 -21.00 21.91 -6.82
C ALA A 30 -20.29 20.57 -6.66
N LYS A 31 -20.92 19.56 -6.05
CA LYS A 31 -20.38 18.19 -6.02
C LYS A 31 -20.39 17.56 -7.40
N VAL A 32 -21.48 17.69 -8.16
CA VAL A 32 -21.57 17.20 -9.54
C VAL A 32 -20.53 17.89 -10.40
N TYR A 33 -20.46 19.23 -10.35
CA TYR A 33 -19.47 20.00 -11.08
C TYR A 33 -18.05 19.57 -10.72
N SER A 34 -17.70 19.51 -9.43
CA SER A 34 -16.39 19.04 -8.96
C SER A 34 -16.09 17.61 -9.41
N LYS A 35 -17.08 16.71 -9.42
CA LYS A 35 -16.91 15.32 -9.88
C LYS A 35 -16.59 15.24 -11.37
N ILE A 36 -17.18 16.11 -12.21
CA ILE A 36 -16.84 16.20 -13.65
C ILE A 36 -15.35 16.52 -13.84
N PHE A 37 -14.83 17.51 -13.11
CA PHE A 37 -13.40 17.87 -13.18
C PHE A 37 -12.51 16.78 -12.59
N ALA A 38 -12.93 16.14 -11.49
CA ALA A 38 -12.20 15.01 -10.91
C ALA A 38 -12.08 13.84 -11.91
N ALA A 39 -13.18 13.51 -12.60
CA ALA A 39 -13.19 12.45 -13.61
C ALA A 39 -12.24 12.77 -14.77
N ARG A 40 -12.27 14.01 -15.28
CA ARG A 40 -11.35 14.45 -16.35
C ARG A 40 -9.89 14.44 -15.91
N LEU A 41 -9.60 14.93 -14.70
CA LEU A 41 -8.25 14.95 -14.15
C LEU A 41 -7.70 13.54 -13.90
N SER A 42 -8.56 12.61 -13.47
CA SER A 42 -8.18 11.20 -13.23
C SER A 42 -7.61 10.50 -14.47
N LEU A 43 -7.99 10.94 -15.67
CA LEU A 43 -7.48 10.36 -16.93
C LEU A 43 -6.02 10.70 -17.21
N VAL A 44 -5.54 11.84 -16.69
CA VAL A 44 -4.19 12.35 -16.98
C VAL A 44 -3.28 12.31 -15.76
N ILE A 45 -3.84 12.28 -14.54
CA ILE A 45 -3.07 12.45 -13.29
C ILE A 45 -1.90 11.47 -13.18
N LYS A 46 -2.10 10.20 -13.56
CA LYS A 46 -1.06 9.15 -13.51
C LYS A 46 0.18 9.50 -14.32
N LYS A 47 0.03 10.22 -15.44
CA LYS A 47 1.12 10.65 -16.33
C LYS A 47 1.82 11.93 -15.85
N LEU A 48 1.17 12.73 -15.00
CA LEU A 48 1.67 14.03 -14.57
C LEU A 48 2.49 13.94 -13.30
N VAL A 49 2.06 13.13 -12.34
CA VAL A 49 2.67 13.05 -11.01
C VAL A 49 3.76 11.99 -10.97
N ILE A 50 4.64 12.07 -9.97
CA ILE A 50 5.69 11.08 -9.79
C ILE A 50 5.11 9.65 -9.69
N PRO A 51 5.83 8.63 -10.20
CA PRO A 51 5.36 7.24 -10.14
C PRO A 51 4.99 6.78 -8.73
N ARG A 52 5.75 7.24 -7.72
CA ARG A 52 5.60 6.81 -6.31
C ARG A 52 4.50 7.52 -5.51
N GLN A 53 3.62 8.29 -6.16
CA GLN A 53 2.43 8.86 -5.51
C GLN A 53 1.23 7.92 -5.68
N HIS A 54 0.91 7.13 -4.64
CA HIS A 54 -0.17 6.15 -4.69
C HIS A 54 -1.49 6.72 -4.13
N GLY A 55 -1.44 7.80 -3.36
CA GLY A 55 -2.65 8.40 -2.80
C GLY A 55 -3.51 9.06 -3.86
N TYR A 56 -4.79 8.68 -3.91
CA TYR A 56 -5.80 9.23 -4.82
C TYR A 56 -5.53 9.08 -6.32
N VAL A 57 -4.47 8.37 -6.72
CA VAL A 57 -4.17 8.08 -8.12
C VAL A 57 -4.84 6.75 -8.51
N PRO A 58 -5.68 6.73 -9.56
CA PRO A 58 -6.35 5.51 -9.98
C PRO A 58 -5.38 4.38 -10.33
N GLY A 59 -5.67 3.17 -9.86
CA GLY A 59 -4.90 1.97 -10.18
C GLY A 59 -3.62 1.78 -9.36
N ARG A 60 -3.33 2.65 -8.37
CA ARG A 60 -2.22 2.46 -7.42
C ARG A 60 -2.74 1.99 -6.07
N ASP A 61 -2.12 0.98 -5.47
CA ASP A 61 -2.56 0.40 -4.19
C ASP A 61 -1.65 0.88 -3.04
N THR A 62 -2.27 1.17 -1.88
CA THR A 62 -1.58 1.48 -0.63
C THR A 62 -0.68 0.33 -0.15
N VAL A 63 -1.12 -0.90 -0.39
CA VAL A 63 -0.43 -2.13 0.06
C VAL A 63 0.98 -2.23 -0.52
N GLU A 64 1.20 -1.73 -1.73
CA GLU A 64 2.49 -1.78 -2.43
C GLU A 64 3.58 -1.04 -1.65
N HIS A 65 3.27 0.14 -1.09
CA HIS A 65 4.24 0.89 -0.28
C HIS A 65 4.58 0.18 1.03
N ILE A 66 3.59 -0.41 1.70
CA ILE A 66 3.81 -1.16 2.94
C ILE A 66 4.73 -2.36 2.65
N GLN A 67 4.39 -3.14 1.62
CA GLN A 67 5.20 -4.28 1.19
C GLN A 67 6.61 -3.87 0.80
N ARG A 68 6.77 -2.72 0.14
CA ARG A 68 8.06 -2.19 -0.28
C ARG A 68 8.96 -1.88 0.90
N VAL A 69 8.44 -1.19 1.92
CA VAL A 69 9.18 -0.90 3.15
C VAL A 69 9.57 -2.20 3.87
N ILE A 70 8.64 -3.14 4.03
CA ILE A 70 8.91 -4.43 4.70
C ILE A 70 9.98 -5.23 3.95
N THR A 71 9.89 -5.26 2.62
CA THR A 71 10.84 -6.00 1.77
C THR A 71 12.24 -5.39 1.83
N LEU A 72 12.35 -4.06 1.88
CA LEU A 72 13.64 -3.39 2.01
C LEU A 72 14.27 -3.61 3.39
N PHE A 73 13.48 -3.60 4.47
CA PHE A 73 13.99 -3.97 5.80
C PHE A 73 14.48 -5.43 5.83
N ASP A 74 13.73 -6.38 5.26
CA ASP A 74 14.15 -7.79 5.17
C ASP A 74 15.43 -7.95 4.33
N ALA A 75 15.52 -7.20 3.23
CA ALA A 75 16.66 -7.24 2.33
C ALA A 75 17.94 -6.70 2.95
N THR A 76 17.84 -5.55 3.64
CA THR A 76 18.98 -4.88 4.28
C THR A 76 19.39 -5.57 5.57
N GLU A 77 18.47 -6.26 6.26
CA GLU A 77 18.79 -7.14 7.38
C GLU A 77 19.73 -8.27 6.93
N VAL A 78 19.42 -8.92 5.80
CA VAL A 78 20.25 -10.01 5.25
C VAL A 78 21.58 -9.49 4.68
N ALA A 79 21.58 -8.29 4.08
CA ALA A 79 22.77 -7.68 3.49
C ALA A 79 23.69 -6.99 4.51
N GLU A 80 23.23 -6.82 5.75
CA GLU A 80 23.93 -6.08 6.80
C GLU A 80 24.19 -4.61 6.41
N GLU A 81 23.26 -4.02 5.66
CA GLU A 81 23.39 -2.68 5.10
C GLU A 81 22.56 -1.65 5.90
N PRO A 82 23.03 -0.40 6.00
CA PRO A 82 22.30 0.67 6.68
C PRO A 82 21.01 1.03 5.92
N MET A 83 19.91 1.14 6.66
CA MET A 83 18.62 1.62 6.17
C MET A 83 17.82 2.31 7.28
N ALA A 84 17.22 3.42 6.92
CA ALA A 84 16.23 4.13 7.71
C ALA A 84 15.02 4.54 6.85
N VAL A 85 13.87 4.68 7.52
CA VAL A 85 12.63 5.21 6.96
C VAL A 85 12.17 6.38 7.80
N ALA A 86 12.20 7.58 7.23
CA ALA A 86 11.65 8.78 7.83
C ALA A 86 10.19 8.95 7.40
N LEU A 87 9.27 8.81 8.36
CA LEU A 87 7.84 9.03 8.17
C LEU A 87 7.51 10.48 8.50
N LEU A 88 7.24 11.26 7.46
CA LEU A 88 6.96 12.69 7.57
C LEU A 88 5.48 12.92 7.87
N ASP A 89 5.18 13.75 8.87
CA ASP A 89 3.83 14.22 9.18
C ASP A 89 3.69 15.68 8.71
N ALA A 90 2.67 15.98 7.93
CA ALA A 90 2.37 17.35 7.49
C ALA A 90 1.34 18.01 8.42
N GLU A 91 1.62 19.23 8.87
CA GLU A 91 0.71 19.92 9.79
C GLU A 91 -0.53 20.43 9.05
N LYS A 92 -1.67 19.75 9.23
CA LYS A 92 -2.95 20.12 8.59
C LYS A 92 -2.81 20.28 7.07
N ALA A 93 -2.22 19.28 6.42
CA ALA A 93 -1.82 19.31 5.00
C ALA A 93 -2.88 19.90 4.06
N PHE A 94 -4.13 19.44 4.17
CA PHE A 94 -5.24 19.92 3.35
C PHE A 94 -5.62 21.36 3.65
N ASP A 95 -5.59 21.81 4.91
CA ASP A 95 -6.04 23.15 5.30
C ASP A 95 -5.03 24.24 4.93
N ARG A 96 -3.77 23.87 4.68
CA ARG A 96 -2.67 24.79 4.40
C ARG A 96 -2.42 25.09 2.92
N VAL A 97 -3.07 24.37 2.01
CA VAL A 97 -2.86 24.50 0.55
C VAL A 97 -3.04 25.95 0.09
N SER A 98 -1.96 26.59 -0.38
CA SER A 98 -2.01 27.90 -1.04
C SER A 98 -2.64 27.79 -2.43
N TRP A 99 -3.76 28.47 -2.64
CA TRP A 99 -4.43 28.49 -3.94
C TRP A 99 -3.58 29.15 -5.02
N LYS A 100 -2.92 30.27 -4.69
CA LYS A 100 -2.04 30.99 -5.63
C LYS A 100 -0.98 30.06 -6.21
N TYR A 101 -0.32 29.30 -5.33
CA TYR A 101 0.67 28.31 -5.72
C TYR A 101 0.04 27.16 -6.52
N LEU A 102 -1.09 26.60 -6.09
CA LEU A 102 -1.78 25.55 -6.84
C LEU A 102 -2.11 25.97 -8.28
N TRP A 103 -2.55 27.21 -8.50
CA TRP A 103 -2.79 27.73 -9.85
C TRP A 103 -1.51 27.75 -10.69
N GLN A 104 -0.42 28.23 -10.12
CA GLN A 104 0.87 28.31 -10.79
C GLN A 104 1.41 26.90 -11.12
N VAL A 105 1.20 25.93 -10.24
CA VAL A 105 1.50 24.51 -10.51
C VAL A 105 0.69 24.02 -11.70
N MET A 106 -0.62 24.27 -11.74
CA MET A 106 -1.46 23.87 -12.88
C MET A 106 -1.04 24.54 -14.20
N GLU A 107 -0.64 25.81 -14.15
CA GLU A 107 -0.11 26.55 -15.31
C GLU A 107 1.20 25.90 -15.81
N ASN A 108 2.11 25.53 -14.90
CA ASN A 108 3.35 24.82 -15.21
C ASN A 108 3.13 23.41 -15.77
N TYR A 109 2.10 22.70 -15.29
CA TYR A 109 1.64 21.43 -15.85
C TYR A 109 0.89 21.58 -17.19
N ARG A 110 0.84 22.79 -17.76
CA ARG A 110 0.24 23.10 -19.07
C ARG A 110 -1.24 22.77 -19.14
N PHE A 111 -1.97 22.84 -18.03
CA PHE A 111 -3.42 22.77 -18.07
C PHE A 111 -3.99 23.94 -18.89
N ARG A 112 -5.00 23.67 -19.72
CA ARG A 112 -5.66 24.71 -20.52
C ARG A 112 -6.26 25.76 -19.60
N GLU A 113 -6.14 27.03 -19.98
CA GLU A 113 -6.64 28.17 -19.19
C GLU A 113 -8.11 28.00 -18.77
N LYS A 114 -8.99 27.56 -19.67
CA LYS A 114 -10.41 27.28 -19.37
C LYS A 114 -10.59 26.29 -18.20
N PHE A 115 -9.73 25.28 -18.10
CA PHE A 115 -9.76 24.31 -17.01
C PHE A 115 -9.34 24.98 -15.69
N ILE A 116 -8.26 25.75 -15.71
CA ILE A 116 -7.75 26.47 -14.53
C ILE A 116 -8.79 27.49 -14.04
N LEU A 117 -9.40 28.25 -14.95
CA LEU A 117 -10.49 29.20 -14.64
C LEU A 117 -11.69 28.50 -13.98
N ALA A 118 -12.07 27.33 -14.46
CA ALA A 118 -13.14 26.56 -13.86
C ALA A 118 -12.80 26.07 -12.43
N ILE A 119 -11.56 25.64 -12.18
CA ILE A 119 -11.12 25.29 -10.81
C ILE A 119 -11.03 26.55 -9.93
N LYS A 120 -10.51 27.67 -10.44
CA LYS A 120 -10.46 28.97 -9.75
C LYS A 120 -11.87 29.43 -9.36
N ALA A 121 -12.86 29.29 -10.24
CA ALA A 121 -14.26 29.61 -9.97
C ALA A 121 -14.82 28.81 -8.78
N MET A 122 -14.48 27.52 -8.65
CA MET A 122 -14.85 26.71 -7.49
C MET A 122 -14.21 27.20 -6.18
N HIS A 123 -13.13 27.98 -6.22
CA HIS A 123 -12.40 28.48 -5.05
C HIS A 123 -12.58 29.98 -4.83
N LYS A 124 -13.47 30.65 -5.59
CA LYS A 124 -13.75 32.07 -5.43
C LYS A 124 -14.62 32.31 -4.19
N SER A 125 -14.09 33.07 -3.22
CA SER A 125 -14.76 33.51 -1.99
C SER A 125 -15.67 32.47 -1.30
N PRO A 126 -15.14 31.29 -0.92
CA PRO A 126 -15.96 30.29 -0.27
C PRO A 126 -16.29 30.68 1.16
N GLY A 127 -17.54 31.09 1.37
CA GLY A 127 -18.15 31.20 2.68
C GLY A 127 -18.53 29.83 3.25
N VAL A 128 -18.10 29.54 4.48
CA VAL A 128 -18.44 28.34 5.24
C VAL A 128 -19.10 28.69 6.57
N ARG A 129 -20.04 27.86 7.02
CA ARG A 129 -20.60 27.92 8.38
C ARG A 129 -20.32 26.63 9.11
N ILE A 130 -19.92 26.70 10.37
CA ILE A 130 -19.71 25.53 11.22
C ILE A 130 -21.06 25.14 11.81
N GLN A 131 -21.50 23.92 11.53
CA GLN A 131 -22.71 23.33 12.08
C GLN A 131 -22.36 22.55 13.35
N LEU A 132 -22.93 22.98 14.47
CA LEU A 132 -22.89 22.28 15.75
C LEU A 132 -24.31 21.83 16.13
N MET A 133 -24.42 20.95 17.14
CA MET A 133 -25.74 20.48 17.61
C MET A 133 -26.65 21.61 18.11
N GLY A 134 -26.07 22.71 18.60
CA GLY A 134 -26.80 23.88 19.11
C GLY A 134 -27.03 25.01 18.11
N GLY A 135 -26.63 24.88 16.84
CA GLY A 135 -26.83 25.94 15.83
C GLY A 135 -25.71 26.05 14.80
N GLN A 136 -25.74 27.16 14.03
CA GLN A 136 -24.74 27.50 13.03
C GLN A 136 -23.87 28.67 13.50
N SER A 137 -22.57 28.61 13.21
CA SER A 137 -21.70 29.77 13.36
C SER A 137 -22.04 30.86 12.34
N GLU A 138 -21.47 32.04 12.55
CA GLU A 138 -21.36 33.06 11.53
C GLU A 138 -20.62 32.54 10.28
N CYS A 139 -20.83 33.22 9.15
CA CYS A 139 -20.16 32.90 7.90
C CYS A 139 -18.68 33.26 7.99
N ILE A 140 -17.82 32.26 7.80
CA ILE A 140 -16.36 32.42 7.75
C ILE A 140 -15.93 32.36 6.29
N GLN A 141 -15.14 33.33 5.85
CA GLN A 141 -14.51 33.28 4.53
C GLN A 141 -13.22 32.45 4.60
N VAL A 142 -13.15 31.41 3.76
CA VAL A 142 -11.94 30.59 3.66
C VAL A 142 -11.01 31.22 2.61
N GLY A 143 -9.74 31.42 2.97
CA GLY A 143 -8.72 32.01 2.07
C GLY A 143 -7.67 31.03 1.54
N ARG A 144 -7.64 29.79 2.06
CA ARG A 144 -6.72 28.73 1.66
C ARG A 144 -7.27 27.35 2.00
N GLY A 145 -6.60 26.31 1.52
CA GLY A 145 -6.88 24.93 1.86
C GLY A 145 -7.75 24.21 0.82
N SER A 146 -7.85 22.90 0.98
CA SER A 146 -8.61 22.00 0.14
C SER A 146 -9.80 21.43 0.93
N ARG A 147 -10.98 21.42 0.31
CA ARG A 147 -12.23 21.06 0.98
C ARG A 147 -12.30 19.55 1.24
N GLN A 148 -12.32 19.15 2.50
CA GLN A 148 -12.56 17.76 2.88
C GLN A 148 -14.01 17.38 2.52
N GLY A 149 -14.18 16.45 1.57
CA GLY A 149 -15.48 16.04 1.04
C GLY A 149 -15.78 16.51 -0.40
N CYS A 150 -14.92 17.36 -0.97
CA CYS A 150 -14.99 17.75 -2.38
C CYS A 150 -14.39 16.65 -3.29
N PRO A 151 -15.09 16.16 -4.34
CA PRO A 151 -14.57 15.10 -5.21
C PRO A 151 -13.24 15.41 -5.92
N CYS A 152 -12.99 16.65 -6.33
CA CYS A 152 -11.78 17.07 -7.04
C CYS A 152 -10.60 17.38 -6.10
N SER A 153 -10.89 17.73 -4.84
CA SER A 153 -9.89 18.16 -3.85
C SER A 153 -8.71 17.20 -3.63
N PRO A 154 -8.90 15.87 -3.59
CA PRO A 154 -7.80 14.93 -3.45
C PRO A 154 -6.81 14.95 -4.62
N LEU A 155 -7.31 15.04 -5.86
CA LEU A 155 -6.46 15.09 -7.05
C LEU A 155 -5.71 16.43 -7.18
N LEU A 156 -6.36 17.53 -6.78
CA LEU A 156 -5.69 18.84 -6.70
C LEU A 156 -4.59 18.84 -5.63
N PHE A 157 -4.79 18.13 -4.51
CA PHE A 157 -3.76 17.97 -3.49
C PHE A 157 -2.55 17.18 -4.02
N VAL A 158 -2.81 16.12 -4.80
CA VAL A 158 -1.75 15.35 -5.46
C VAL A 158 -0.92 16.23 -6.40
N LEU A 159 -1.54 17.09 -7.21
CA LEU A 159 -0.81 18.06 -8.04
C LEU A 159 -0.03 19.07 -7.20
N TYR A 160 -0.63 19.58 -6.13
CA TYR A 160 -0.03 20.57 -5.23
C TYR A 160 1.29 20.08 -4.62
N ILE A 161 1.30 18.83 -4.13
CA ILE A 161 2.46 18.27 -3.41
C ILE A 161 3.55 17.78 -4.37
N ASP A 162 3.20 17.45 -5.62
CA ASP A 162 4.12 16.80 -6.56
C ASP A 162 5.47 17.51 -6.77
N PRO A 163 5.55 18.86 -6.91
CA PRO A 163 6.84 19.54 -7.04
C PRO A 163 7.77 19.36 -5.83
N LEU A 164 7.24 19.28 -4.61
CA LEU A 164 8.02 18.93 -3.41
C LEU A 164 8.58 17.52 -3.54
N LEU A 165 7.74 16.58 -3.97
CA LEU A 165 8.13 15.18 -4.10
C LEU A 165 9.25 15.00 -5.13
N ARG A 166 9.15 15.69 -6.28
CA ARG A 166 10.22 15.72 -7.29
C ARG A 166 11.52 16.30 -6.75
N GLN A 167 11.45 17.35 -5.92
CA GLN A 167 12.64 17.95 -5.31
C GLN A 167 13.30 17.01 -4.30
N LEU A 168 12.51 16.27 -3.50
CA LEU A 168 13.02 15.27 -2.57
C LEU A 168 13.61 14.06 -3.32
N GLU A 169 12.92 13.56 -4.35
CA GLU A 169 13.39 12.44 -5.18
C GLU A 169 14.70 12.78 -5.89
N GLY A 170 14.80 14.00 -6.44
CA GLY A 170 15.99 14.49 -7.14
C GLY A 170 17.14 14.96 -6.24
N ASN A 171 16.96 15.03 -4.92
CA ASN A 171 18.02 15.46 -4.01
C ASN A 171 19.09 14.35 -3.90
N ARG A 172 20.33 14.68 -4.32
CA ARG A 172 21.49 13.77 -4.28
C ARG A 172 22.03 13.54 -2.87
N GLN A 173 21.75 14.43 -1.94
CA GLN A 173 22.18 14.32 -0.54
C GLN A 173 21.27 13.37 0.25
N ILE A 174 20.06 13.10 -0.24
CA ILE A 174 19.21 12.02 0.28
C ILE A 174 19.66 10.73 -0.42
N ILE A 175 20.56 10.00 0.25
CA ILE A 175 21.15 8.78 -0.30
C ILE A 175 20.10 7.67 -0.27
N PRO A 176 19.63 7.19 -1.44
CA PRO A 176 18.60 6.16 -1.51
C PRO A 176 19.10 4.81 -1.00
N VAL A 177 18.18 3.88 -0.77
CA VAL A 177 18.51 2.46 -0.62
C VAL A 177 18.33 1.76 -1.97
N CYS A 178 19.40 1.12 -2.44
CA CYS A 178 19.44 0.41 -3.72
C CYS A 178 19.48 -1.10 -3.48
N ARG A 179 18.40 -1.82 -3.81
CA ARG A 179 18.34 -3.29 -3.72
C ARG A 179 17.60 -3.86 -4.92
N TYR A 180 18.02 -5.04 -5.37
CA TYR A 180 17.39 -5.78 -6.47
C TYR A 180 17.30 -5.00 -7.79
N GLY A 181 18.27 -4.11 -8.05
CA GLY A 181 18.30 -3.27 -9.25
C GLY A 181 17.47 -1.99 -9.15
N TRP A 182 16.90 -1.67 -7.99
CA TRP A 182 16.03 -0.50 -7.82
C TRP A 182 16.49 0.44 -6.73
N GLU A 183 16.47 1.72 -7.07
CA GLU A 183 16.57 2.83 -6.16
C GLU A 183 15.19 3.10 -5.54
N THR A 184 15.10 3.10 -4.21
CA THR A 184 13.90 3.58 -3.51
C THR A 184 14.27 4.72 -2.58
N LYS A 185 13.66 5.89 -2.83
CA LYS A 185 13.89 7.10 -2.05
C LYS A 185 12.61 7.69 -1.49
N VAL A 186 11.60 7.97 -2.31
CA VAL A 186 10.33 8.57 -1.85
C VAL A 186 9.17 7.61 -2.09
N LEU A 187 8.33 7.39 -1.07
CA LEU A 187 7.03 6.71 -1.16
C LEU A 187 5.94 7.61 -0.60
N VAL A 188 4.87 7.84 -1.37
CA VAL A 188 3.84 8.83 -0.98
C VAL A 188 2.44 8.26 -1.08
N TYR A 189 1.68 8.41 -0.03
CA TYR A 189 0.25 8.17 -0.05
C TYR A 189 -0.48 9.42 0.43
N ALA A 190 -0.89 10.26 -0.53
CA ALA A 190 -1.49 11.55 -0.25
C ALA A 190 -0.54 12.45 0.55
N ASP A 191 -0.87 12.74 1.82
CA ASP A 191 -0.06 13.53 2.74
C ASP A 191 0.95 12.69 3.55
N ASP A 192 0.80 11.36 3.61
CA ASP A 192 1.75 10.47 4.26
C ASP A 192 2.97 10.26 3.33
N ILE A 193 4.11 10.85 3.68
CA ILE A 193 5.36 10.74 2.92
C ILE A 193 6.35 9.89 3.74
N ALA A 194 6.89 8.84 3.11
CA ALA A 194 7.98 8.04 3.66
C ALA A 194 9.24 8.25 2.80
N ILE A 195 10.34 8.64 3.44
CA ILE A 195 11.66 8.77 2.81
C ILE A 195 12.52 7.61 3.25
N ILE A 196 13.05 6.84 2.29
CA ILE A 196 13.95 5.72 2.52
C ILE A 196 15.37 6.17 2.22
N THR A 197 16.27 5.97 3.17
CA THR A 197 17.65 6.45 3.08
C THR A 197 18.62 5.52 3.79
N SER A 198 19.86 5.45 3.30
CA SER A 198 20.97 4.80 4.01
C SER A 198 21.66 5.73 5.01
N ASN A 199 21.45 7.04 4.89
CA ASN A 199 21.98 8.06 5.80
C ASN A 199 20.84 8.95 6.34
N PRO A 200 20.24 8.61 7.50
CA PRO A 200 19.10 9.34 8.04
C PRO A 200 19.42 10.76 8.48
N ASP A 201 20.59 11.00 9.09
CA ASP A 201 20.91 12.29 9.71
C ASP A 201 21.09 13.38 8.62
N LEU A 202 21.81 13.05 7.54
CA LEU A 202 21.94 13.93 6.38
C LEU A 202 20.58 14.12 5.69
N ALA A 203 19.82 13.04 5.49
CA ALA A 203 18.52 13.11 4.83
C ALA A 203 17.53 14.00 5.59
N LEU A 204 17.45 13.89 6.92
CA LEU A 204 16.55 14.71 7.74
C LEU A 204 16.87 16.20 7.64
N LYS A 205 18.17 16.57 7.65
CA LYS A 205 18.61 17.96 7.45
C LYS A 205 18.14 18.50 6.09
N GLU A 206 18.31 17.71 5.04
CA GLU A 206 17.93 18.07 3.68
C GLU A 206 16.40 18.15 3.49
N ILE A 207 15.66 17.21 4.08
CA ILE A 207 14.19 17.23 4.10
C ILE A 207 13.70 18.52 4.77
N GLU A 208 14.28 18.88 5.92
CA GLU A 208 13.92 20.12 6.61
C GLU A 208 14.24 21.37 5.79
N ALA A 209 15.40 21.42 5.13
CA ALA A 209 15.77 22.54 4.27
C ALA A 209 14.80 22.69 3.07
N VAL A 210 14.53 21.58 2.37
CA VAL A 210 13.64 21.54 1.21
C VAL A 210 12.20 21.90 1.61
N THR A 211 11.67 21.30 2.67
CA THR A 211 10.30 21.57 3.13
C THR A 211 10.12 22.98 3.68
N THR A 212 11.15 23.55 4.32
CA THR A 212 11.12 24.96 4.77
C THR A 212 11.05 25.91 3.58
N LYS A 213 11.87 25.71 2.56
CA LYS A 213 11.83 26.50 1.32
C LYS A 213 10.49 26.34 0.61
N PHE A 214 10.00 25.11 0.50
CA PHE A 214 8.71 24.81 -0.11
C PHE A 214 7.53 25.47 0.63
N GLY A 215 7.60 25.50 1.96
CA GLY A 215 6.56 26.10 2.81
C GLY A 215 6.37 27.61 2.60
N MET A 216 7.41 28.34 2.19
CA MET A 216 7.36 29.79 1.96
C MET A 216 6.33 30.21 0.90
N PHE A 217 6.10 29.38 -0.13
CA PHE A 217 5.18 29.69 -1.23
C PHE A 217 3.96 28.77 -1.29
N SER A 218 4.10 27.51 -0.89
CA SER A 218 3.01 26.52 -0.93
C SER A 218 2.09 26.58 0.29
N GLY A 219 2.61 27.06 1.43
CA GLY A 219 1.95 26.98 2.74
C GLY A 219 2.16 25.64 3.47
N TYR A 220 2.83 24.65 2.84
CA TYR A 220 3.17 23.37 3.46
C TYR A 220 4.01 23.58 4.73
N LEU A 221 3.74 22.79 5.76
CA LEU A 221 4.54 22.81 6.98
C LEU A 221 4.77 21.38 7.46
N LEU A 222 6.05 21.03 7.61
CA LEU A 222 6.46 19.76 8.19
C LEU A 222 6.30 19.80 9.72
N ASN A 223 5.66 18.79 10.27
CA ASN A 223 5.51 18.62 11.70
C ASN A 223 6.68 17.81 12.26
N ARG A 224 7.71 18.52 12.76
CA ARG A 224 8.94 17.90 13.26
C ARG A 224 8.71 16.98 14.46
N THR A 225 7.74 17.29 15.33
CA THR A 225 7.49 16.51 16.55
C THR A 225 6.76 15.19 16.29
N LYS A 226 5.99 15.11 15.20
CA LYS A 226 5.32 13.88 14.77
C LYS A 226 6.05 13.13 13.67
N THR A 227 7.11 13.71 13.12
CA THR A 227 7.99 13.00 12.19
C THR A 227 8.68 11.88 12.96
N GLN A 228 8.58 10.65 12.46
CA GLN A 228 9.12 9.46 13.11
C GLN A 228 10.22 8.84 12.26
N LEU A 229 11.25 8.31 12.89
CA LEU A 229 12.38 7.68 12.21
C LEU A 229 12.50 6.20 12.61
N LEU A 230 12.31 5.30 11.66
CA LEU A 230 12.58 3.86 11.83
C LEU A 230 14.00 3.58 11.34
N VAL A 231 14.85 3.02 12.18
CA VAL A 231 16.28 2.80 11.89
C VAL A 231 16.61 1.33 12.12
N ASN A 232 17.22 0.66 11.14
CA ASN A 232 17.66 -0.71 11.31
C ASN A 232 18.92 -0.81 12.22
N GLN A 233 19.35 -2.02 12.52
CA GLN A 233 20.47 -2.24 13.45
C GLN A 233 21.85 -1.86 12.88
N TYR A 234 21.95 -1.67 11.56
CA TYR A 234 23.20 -1.35 10.85
C TYR A 234 23.38 0.16 10.61
N THR A 235 22.36 0.96 10.91
CA THR A 235 22.43 2.42 10.82
C THR A 235 22.64 3.01 12.21
N ASN A 236 23.72 3.78 12.35
CA ASN A 236 23.93 4.62 13.52
C ASN A 236 23.28 5.99 13.26
N SER A 237 22.31 6.36 14.09
CA SER A 237 21.67 7.68 14.07
C SER A 237 21.43 8.10 15.51
N GLN A 238 21.81 9.33 15.82
CA GLN A 238 21.60 9.95 17.14
C GLN A 238 20.34 10.81 17.20
N ASP A 239 19.49 10.76 16.17
CA ASP A 239 18.29 11.59 16.12
C ASP A 239 17.21 11.11 17.13
N ASN A 240 16.72 12.05 17.94
CA ASN A 240 15.73 11.78 18.98
C ASN A 240 14.34 11.38 18.44
N ARG A 241 14.10 11.49 17.12
CA ARG A 241 12.87 11.03 16.45
C ARG A 241 12.85 9.52 16.20
N ARG A 242 13.93 8.81 16.56
CA ARG A 242 14.02 7.35 16.43
C ARG A 242 12.93 6.66 17.23
N VAL A 243 12.23 5.73 16.59
CA VAL A 243 11.23 4.86 17.21
C VAL A 243 11.49 3.41 16.83
N GLU A 244 11.09 2.48 17.70
CA GLU A 244 11.23 1.04 17.43
C GLU A 244 10.21 0.55 16.40
N HIS A 245 9.00 1.10 16.43
CA HIS A 245 7.93 0.80 15.48
C HIS A 245 7.05 2.03 15.26
N ALA A 246 6.42 2.10 14.10
CA ALA A 246 5.54 3.21 13.72
C ALA A 246 4.37 2.73 12.87
N VAL A 247 3.23 3.42 12.97
CA VAL A 247 2.08 3.15 12.11
C VAL A 247 2.30 3.83 10.76
N TYR A 248 2.46 3.04 9.71
CA TYR A 248 2.47 3.52 8.33
C TYR A 248 1.31 2.89 7.56
N LEU A 249 0.41 3.74 7.04
CA LEU A 249 -0.75 3.31 6.24
C LEU A 249 -1.61 2.25 6.96
N GLY A 250 -1.75 2.38 8.28
CA GLY A 250 -2.55 1.49 9.11
C GLY A 250 -1.88 0.18 9.55
N ILE A 251 -0.60 -0.03 9.22
CA ILE A 251 0.20 -1.17 9.68
C ILE A 251 1.35 -0.66 10.57
N ASN A 252 1.53 -1.28 11.74
CA ASN A 252 2.73 -1.10 12.56
C ASN A 252 3.93 -1.74 11.88
N ILE A 253 4.84 -0.93 11.37
CA ILE A 253 6.10 -1.37 10.77
C ILE A 253 7.20 -1.28 11.81
N SER A 254 8.08 -2.28 11.83
CA SER A 254 9.31 -2.34 12.63
C SER A 254 10.48 -2.68 11.71
N PRO A 255 11.69 -2.16 11.95
CA PRO A 255 12.89 -2.62 11.26
C PRO A 255 13.14 -4.13 11.47
N ARG A 256 12.63 -4.71 12.57
CA ARG A 256 12.65 -6.15 12.82
C ARG A 256 11.42 -6.81 12.20
N VAL A 257 11.59 -7.28 10.97
CA VAL A 257 10.51 -7.82 10.14
C VAL A 257 9.72 -8.97 10.82
N GLY A 258 10.38 -9.78 11.66
CA GLY A 258 9.74 -10.89 12.38
C GLY A 258 8.66 -10.47 13.40
N GLU A 259 8.73 -9.24 13.91
CA GLU A 259 7.81 -8.73 14.93
C GLU A 259 6.51 -8.16 14.33
N ILE A 260 6.55 -7.79 13.05
CA ILE A 260 5.47 -7.06 12.36
C ILE A 260 4.13 -7.82 12.41
N ILE A 261 4.15 -9.15 12.26
CA ILE A 261 2.93 -9.96 12.35
C ILE A 261 2.26 -9.77 13.72
N ASN A 262 3.03 -9.86 14.81
CA ASN A 262 2.53 -9.83 16.18
C ASN A 262 2.02 -8.43 16.53
N LEU A 263 2.79 -7.39 16.19
CA LEU A 263 2.45 -5.98 16.41
C LEU A 263 1.11 -5.56 15.79
N ASN A 264 0.65 -6.27 14.76
CA ASN A 264 -0.58 -5.95 14.06
C ASN A 264 -1.72 -6.95 14.33
N LEU A 265 -1.43 -8.25 14.40
CA LEU A 265 -2.43 -9.28 14.60
C LEU A 265 -3.00 -9.27 16.02
N ASP A 266 -2.14 -9.14 17.03
CA ASP A 266 -2.55 -9.27 18.43
C ASP A 266 -3.57 -8.17 18.85
N PRO A 267 -3.38 -6.88 18.47
CA PRO A 267 -4.39 -5.85 18.70
C PRO A 267 -5.72 -6.10 17.98
N ILE A 268 -5.68 -6.63 16.74
CA ILE A 268 -6.90 -6.97 15.98
C ILE A 268 -7.65 -8.09 16.70
N LEU A 269 -6.97 -9.13 17.16
CA LEU A 269 -7.58 -10.25 17.88
C LEU A 269 -8.11 -9.83 19.25
N ALA A 270 -7.40 -8.98 19.98
CA ALA A 270 -7.88 -8.43 21.25
C ALA A 270 -9.17 -7.62 21.06
N LYS A 271 -9.20 -6.75 20.05
CA LYS A 271 -10.41 -5.99 19.69
C LYS A 271 -11.54 -6.91 19.23
N ALA A 272 -11.24 -7.92 18.41
CA ALA A 272 -12.22 -8.89 17.94
C ALA A 272 -12.86 -9.67 19.10
N ARG A 273 -12.08 -10.10 20.09
CA ARG A 273 -12.60 -10.74 21.30
C ARG A 273 -13.58 -9.81 22.03
N ASN A 274 -13.20 -8.54 22.23
CA ASN A 274 -14.07 -7.55 22.89
C ASN A 274 -15.36 -7.28 22.09
N ASP A 275 -15.25 -7.14 20.76
CA ASP A 275 -16.40 -6.94 19.88
C ASP A 275 -17.34 -8.17 19.94
N MET A 276 -16.80 -9.39 19.87
CA MET A 276 -17.56 -10.65 19.96
C MET A 276 -18.24 -10.84 21.32
N HIS A 277 -17.60 -10.43 22.42
CA HIS A 277 -18.22 -10.43 23.74
C HIS A 277 -19.47 -9.53 23.78
N ARG A 278 -19.40 -8.33 23.19
CA ARG A 278 -20.55 -7.42 23.08
C ARG A 278 -21.65 -8.00 22.19
N TRP A 279 -21.25 -8.62 21.08
CA TRP A 279 -22.17 -9.19 20.11
C TRP A 279 -22.90 -10.44 20.59
N ASN A 280 -22.41 -11.12 21.64
CA ASN A 280 -23.13 -12.23 22.23
C ASN A 280 -24.53 -11.84 22.72
N ASN A 281 -24.74 -10.58 23.07
CA ASN A 281 -26.03 -10.05 23.54
C ASN A 281 -27.05 -9.83 22.40
N LEU A 282 -26.63 -9.91 21.13
CA LEU A 282 -27.47 -9.60 19.97
C LEU A 282 -28.43 -10.75 19.56
N HIS A 283 -28.54 -11.83 20.36
CA HIS A 283 -29.40 -13.00 20.10
C HIS A 283 -29.34 -13.55 18.66
N LEU A 284 -28.15 -13.51 18.04
CA LEU A 284 -27.98 -13.87 16.64
C LEU A 284 -27.93 -15.39 16.45
N THR A 285 -28.57 -15.85 15.37
CA THR A 285 -28.41 -17.22 14.86
C THR A 285 -26.95 -17.50 14.50
N ILE A 286 -26.57 -18.78 14.44
CA ILE A 286 -25.23 -19.21 13.98
C ILE A 286 -24.87 -18.57 12.63
N MET A 287 -25.83 -18.48 11.72
CA MET A 287 -25.64 -17.86 10.40
C MET A 287 -25.40 -16.35 10.51
N GLY A 288 -26.17 -15.66 11.36
CA GLY A 288 -25.95 -14.24 11.65
C GLY A 288 -24.56 -13.98 12.25
N ARG A 289 -24.12 -14.84 13.18
CA ARG A 289 -22.77 -14.79 13.76
C ARG A 289 -21.69 -14.98 12.70
N GLY A 290 -21.84 -15.99 11.83
CA GLY A 290 -20.93 -16.23 10.71
C GLY A 290 -20.86 -15.04 9.75
N ASN A 291 -21.98 -14.37 9.47
CA ASN A 291 -22.02 -13.18 8.63
C ASN A 291 -21.32 -11.98 9.29
N MET A 292 -21.46 -11.76 10.61
CA MET A 292 -20.72 -10.69 11.28
C MET A 292 -19.22 -10.89 11.24
N VAL A 293 -18.74 -12.14 11.38
CA VAL A 293 -17.32 -12.45 11.20
C VAL A 293 -16.87 -12.05 9.80
N LYS A 294 -17.66 -12.37 8.76
CA LYS A 294 -17.36 -12.00 7.37
C LYS A 294 -17.40 -10.51 7.10
N MET A 295 -18.31 -9.78 7.74
CA MET A 295 -18.51 -8.35 7.49
C MET A 295 -17.55 -7.46 8.28
N ILE A 296 -17.07 -7.90 9.45
CA ILE A 296 -16.34 -7.04 10.38
C ILE A 296 -14.91 -7.53 10.66
N LEU A 297 -14.73 -8.83 10.93
CA LEU A 297 -13.40 -9.37 11.27
C LEU A 297 -12.60 -9.68 10.01
N LEU A 298 -13.20 -10.39 9.06
CA LEU A 298 -12.52 -10.82 7.83
C LEU A 298 -11.92 -9.65 7.04
N PRO A 299 -12.58 -8.48 6.84
CA PRO A 299 -11.98 -7.38 6.08
C PRO A 299 -10.73 -6.79 6.75
N LYS A 300 -10.71 -6.75 8.09
CA LYS A 300 -9.53 -6.30 8.86
C LYS A 300 -8.35 -7.26 8.68
N LEU A 301 -8.61 -8.56 8.75
CA LEU A 301 -7.60 -9.59 8.52
C LEU A 301 -7.16 -9.65 7.06
N LEU A 302 -8.06 -9.43 6.12
CA LEU A 302 -7.74 -9.42 4.70
C LEU A 302 -6.80 -8.25 4.34
N TYR A 303 -7.04 -7.06 4.91
CA TYR A 303 -6.10 -5.95 4.78
C TYR A 303 -4.71 -6.33 5.31
N LEU A 304 -4.65 -6.95 6.50
CA LEU A 304 -3.41 -7.44 7.10
C LEU A 304 -2.69 -8.46 6.21
N PHE A 305 -3.41 -9.44 5.67
CA PHE A 305 -2.85 -10.48 4.80
C PHE A 305 -2.34 -9.93 3.48
N ARG A 306 -2.97 -8.89 2.95
CA ARG A 306 -2.49 -8.20 1.74
C ARG A 306 -1.26 -7.35 2.05
N ALA A 307 -1.28 -6.60 3.15
CA ALA A 307 -0.23 -5.65 3.50
C ALA A 307 1.08 -6.28 3.98
N ILE A 308 1.01 -7.39 4.73
CA ILE A 308 2.19 -8.05 5.31
C ILE A 308 2.59 -9.25 4.44
N PRO A 309 3.72 -9.16 3.70
CA PRO A 309 4.17 -10.25 2.83
C PRO A 309 5.01 -11.28 3.59
N LEU A 310 4.55 -11.69 4.77
CA LEU A 310 5.25 -12.62 5.67
C LEU A 310 4.42 -13.87 5.94
N ASN A 311 5.11 -14.93 6.35
CA ASN A 311 4.47 -16.21 6.60
C ASN A 311 3.85 -16.26 7.99
N PHE A 312 2.53 -16.36 8.06
CA PHE A 312 1.82 -16.60 9.31
C PHE A 312 2.02 -18.07 9.72
N THR A 313 2.38 -18.30 10.99
CA THR A 313 2.54 -19.67 11.50
C THR A 313 1.18 -20.35 11.69
N ASN A 314 1.15 -21.69 11.68
CA ASN A 314 -0.09 -22.44 11.93
C ASN A 314 -0.71 -22.08 13.29
N SER A 315 0.11 -21.88 14.32
CA SER A 315 -0.34 -21.42 15.64
C SER A 315 -1.09 -20.08 15.57
N ARG A 316 -0.63 -19.13 14.75
CA ARG A 316 -1.35 -17.85 14.57
C ARG A 316 -2.70 -18.04 13.87
N PHE A 317 -2.80 -18.97 12.91
CA PHE A 317 -4.11 -19.29 12.31
C PHE A 317 -5.05 -19.96 13.32
N GLU A 318 -4.53 -20.85 14.16
CA GLU A 318 -5.30 -21.48 15.25
C GLU A 318 -5.82 -20.45 16.26
N ASP A 319 -5.05 -19.40 16.56
CA ASP A 319 -5.52 -18.30 17.42
C ASP A 319 -6.70 -17.54 16.79
N MET A 320 -6.64 -17.25 15.48
CA MET A 320 -7.75 -16.61 14.75
C MET A 320 -9.00 -17.51 14.76
N ASP A 321 -8.81 -18.79 14.43
CA ASP A 321 -9.88 -19.78 14.39
C ASP A 321 -10.50 -19.96 15.78
N ARG A 322 -9.69 -19.98 16.85
CA ARG A 322 -10.18 -20.07 18.23
C ARG A 322 -11.09 -18.90 18.60
N VAL A 323 -10.74 -17.68 18.18
CA VAL A 323 -11.56 -16.48 18.42
C VAL A 323 -12.90 -16.59 17.70
N VAL A 324 -12.89 -16.95 16.42
CA VAL A 324 -14.11 -17.15 15.62
C VAL A 324 -14.98 -18.28 16.19
N MET A 325 -14.35 -19.41 16.52
CA MET A 325 -15.03 -20.60 17.03
C MET A 325 -15.64 -20.37 18.40
N ARG A 326 -14.99 -19.60 19.29
CA ARG A 326 -15.58 -19.22 20.58
C ARG A 326 -16.84 -18.39 20.39
N PHE A 327 -16.84 -17.46 19.44
CA PHE A 327 -18.01 -16.65 19.15
C PHE A 327 -19.16 -17.46 18.54
N ILE A 328 -18.85 -18.43 17.67
CA ILE A 328 -19.88 -19.28 17.05
C ILE A 328 -20.42 -20.31 18.04
N GLY A 329 -19.54 -20.98 18.79
CA GLY A 329 -19.86 -22.04 19.75
C GLY A 329 -20.52 -21.54 21.04
N ALA A 330 -20.53 -20.23 21.31
CA ALA A 330 -21.35 -19.65 22.37
C ALA A 330 -22.87 -19.80 22.09
N TYR A 331 -23.26 -20.06 20.84
CA TYR A 331 -24.65 -20.39 20.45
C TYR A 331 -24.84 -21.91 20.43
N GLY A 332 -24.96 -22.51 21.62
CA GLY A 332 -25.13 -23.97 21.79
C GLY A 332 -23.90 -24.79 21.44
N LYS A 333 -23.78 -26.02 21.99
CA LYS A 333 -22.65 -26.94 21.76
C LYS A 333 -22.52 -27.28 20.26
N CYS A 334 -21.79 -26.46 19.50
CA CYS A 334 -21.45 -26.79 18.13
C CYS A 334 -20.41 -27.92 18.14
N ARG A 335 -20.85 -29.17 17.95
CA ARG A 335 -20.01 -30.39 17.95
C ARG A 335 -19.32 -30.68 16.60
N ARG A 336 -19.46 -29.80 15.60
CA ARG A 336 -18.89 -30.02 14.26
C ARG A 336 -17.45 -29.49 14.18
N SER A 337 -16.62 -30.10 13.33
CA SER A 337 -15.23 -29.66 13.14
C SER A 337 -15.15 -28.31 12.39
N GLY A 338 -14.17 -27.48 12.73
CA GLY A 338 -13.94 -26.18 12.05
C GLY A 338 -13.78 -26.31 10.52
N LYS A 339 -13.16 -27.40 10.07
CA LYS A 339 -13.04 -27.74 8.63
C LYS A 339 -14.41 -27.91 7.97
N PHE A 340 -15.33 -28.63 8.59
CA PHE A 340 -16.69 -28.80 8.08
C PHE A 340 -17.44 -27.46 8.00
N MET A 341 -17.30 -26.61 9.02
CA MET A 341 -17.98 -25.30 9.02
C MET A 341 -17.44 -24.34 7.97
N SER A 342 -16.18 -24.48 7.56
CA SER A 342 -15.59 -23.71 6.47
C SER A 342 -16.04 -24.14 5.06
N LEU A 343 -16.69 -25.31 4.92
CA LEU A 343 -17.14 -25.78 3.63
C LEU A 343 -18.23 -24.87 3.04
N PRO A 344 -18.34 -24.79 1.70
CA PRO A 344 -19.45 -24.11 1.04
C PRO A 344 -20.81 -24.65 1.51
N ARG A 345 -21.84 -23.80 1.44
CA ARG A 345 -23.21 -24.17 1.86
C ARG A 345 -23.76 -25.34 1.05
N GLU A 346 -23.44 -25.42 -0.23
CA GLU A 346 -23.76 -26.52 -1.13
C GLU A 346 -23.23 -27.88 -0.65
N LYS A 347 -22.11 -27.87 0.10
CA LYS A 347 -21.50 -29.08 0.67
C LYS A 347 -21.90 -29.31 2.13
N GLY A 348 -22.98 -28.67 2.58
CA GLY A 348 -23.50 -28.78 3.95
C GLY A 348 -22.73 -27.98 5.01
N GLY A 349 -21.74 -27.18 4.61
CA GLY A 349 -20.97 -26.30 5.50
C GLY A 349 -21.64 -24.94 5.73
N TRP A 350 -21.01 -24.09 6.55
CA TRP A 350 -21.52 -22.75 6.88
C TRP A 350 -20.78 -21.62 6.13
N ALA A 351 -19.85 -22.00 5.25
CA ALA A 351 -18.98 -21.11 4.52
C ALA A 351 -18.22 -20.14 5.44
N LEU A 352 -17.82 -20.57 6.63
CA LEU A 352 -17.01 -19.73 7.51
C LEU A 352 -15.66 -19.42 6.87
N PRO A 353 -15.09 -18.22 7.12
CA PRO A 353 -13.81 -17.86 6.53
C PRO A 353 -12.69 -18.82 6.99
N ASN A 354 -11.96 -19.39 6.03
CA ASN A 354 -10.73 -20.12 6.30
C ASN A 354 -9.55 -19.15 6.18
N MET A 355 -9.01 -18.70 7.30
CA MET A 355 -8.00 -17.63 7.33
C MET A 355 -6.73 -17.99 6.56
N LYS A 356 -6.33 -19.26 6.58
CA LYS A 356 -5.17 -19.75 5.82
C LYS A 356 -5.39 -19.64 4.30
N LEU A 357 -6.57 -20.02 3.82
CA LEU A 357 -6.91 -19.88 2.39
C LEU A 357 -6.99 -18.41 1.97
N TYR A 358 -7.54 -17.53 2.81
CA TYR A 358 -7.56 -16.09 2.54
C TYR A 358 -6.17 -15.47 2.51
N GLN A 359 -5.27 -15.89 3.43
CA GLN A 359 -3.88 -15.43 3.41
C GLN A 359 -3.15 -15.93 2.16
N MET A 360 -3.35 -17.19 1.75
CA MET A 360 -2.80 -17.69 0.49
C MET A 360 -3.35 -16.92 -0.72
N ALA A 361 -4.65 -16.63 -0.75
CA ALA A 361 -5.27 -15.86 -1.83
C ALA A 361 -4.71 -14.43 -1.90
N ALA A 362 -4.55 -13.77 -0.75
CA ALA A 362 -3.90 -12.46 -0.66
C ALA A 362 -2.44 -12.53 -1.15
N ALA A 363 -1.73 -13.62 -0.80
CA ALA A 363 -0.36 -13.85 -1.25
C ALA A 363 -0.26 -13.99 -2.78
N PHE A 364 -1.22 -14.69 -3.39
CA PHE A 364 -1.25 -14.85 -4.84
C PHE A 364 -1.54 -13.55 -5.60
N GLN A 365 -2.23 -12.58 -4.99
CA GLN A 365 -2.57 -11.33 -5.66
C GLN A 365 -1.33 -10.54 -6.09
N TYR A 366 -0.27 -10.48 -5.26
CA TYR A 366 0.97 -9.81 -5.65
C TYR A 366 1.92 -10.69 -6.47
N MET A 367 1.68 -12.00 -6.53
CA MET A 367 2.35 -12.88 -7.50
C MET A 367 1.71 -12.80 -8.89
N ARG A 368 0.52 -12.18 -9.03
CA ARG A 368 -0.22 -12.09 -10.30
C ARG A 368 0.61 -11.56 -11.49
N PRO A 369 1.44 -10.50 -11.34
CA PRO A 369 2.27 -10.03 -12.45
C PRO A 369 3.23 -11.11 -12.99
N LEU A 370 3.60 -12.12 -12.18
CA LEU A 370 4.45 -13.25 -12.58
C LEU A 370 3.76 -14.20 -13.56
N TRP A 371 2.43 -14.14 -13.69
CA TRP A 371 1.66 -15.01 -14.58
C TRP A 371 1.21 -14.36 -15.88
N GLY A 372 1.52 -13.07 -16.10
CA GLY A 372 1.51 -12.49 -17.46
C GLY A 372 0.16 -12.06 -17.97
N GLU A 373 -0.81 -11.93 -17.08
CA GLU A 373 -1.84 -10.91 -17.27
C GLU A 373 -1.16 -9.55 -17.11
N ARG A 374 -0.45 -9.11 -18.17
CA ARG A 374 0.01 -7.74 -18.35
C ARG A 374 -1.23 -6.92 -18.70
N SER A 375 -2.00 -6.51 -17.70
CA SER A 375 -3.13 -5.61 -17.94
C SER A 375 -2.64 -4.16 -18.12
N GLY A 376 -1.91 -3.93 -19.23
CA GLY A 376 -1.54 -2.61 -19.73
C GLY A 376 -0.05 -2.27 -19.67
N GLU A 377 0.38 -1.40 -20.59
CA GLU A 377 1.76 -0.95 -20.83
C GLU A 377 2.46 -0.27 -19.63
N ASN A 378 1.77 -0.06 -18.50
CA ASN A 378 2.28 0.73 -17.36
C ASN A 378 2.41 -0.08 -16.05
N GLU A 379 2.26 -1.41 -16.07
CA GLU A 379 2.33 -2.21 -14.83
C GLU A 379 3.75 -2.45 -14.31
N VAL A 380 4.80 -2.26 -15.14
CA VAL A 380 6.18 -2.57 -14.75
C VAL A 380 6.77 -1.53 -13.79
N GLU A 381 6.45 -0.24 -13.94
CA GLU A 381 6.90 0.80 -12.99
C GLU A 381 6.19 0.71 -11.62
N ASP A 382 4.98 0.15 -11.60
CA ASP A 382 4.10 0.06 -10.44
C ASP A 382 4.09 -1.36 -9.79
N ALA A 383 4.80 -2.35 -10.34
CA ALA A 383 4.82 -3.71 -9.79
C ALA A 383 5.46 -3.76 -8.39
N PRO A 384 4.93 -4.56 -7.43
CA PRO A 384 5.47 -4.63 -6.09
C PRO A 384 6.90 -5.21 -6.10
N ASN A 385 7.82 -4.63 -5.31
CA ASN A 385 9.20 -5.11 -5.17
C ASN A 385 9.31 -6.62 -4.81
N ILE A 386 8.24 -7.24 -4.29
CA ILE A 386 8.19 -8.69 -4.07
C ILE A 386 8.37 -9.45 -5.39
N TYR A 387 7.78 -8.97 -6.50
CA TYR A 387 7.99 -9.50 -7.84
C TYR A 387 9.48 -9.55 -8.18
N GLU A 388 10.21 -8.49 -7.84
CA GLU A 388 11.61 -8.34 -8.21
C GLU A 388 12.56 -8.99 -7.22
N LEU A 389 12.17 -9.14 -5.95
CA LEU A 389 12.80 -10.08 -5.04
C LEU A 389 12.66 -11.53 -5.57
N LEU A 390 11.48 -11.86 -6.11
CA LEU A 390 11.17 -13.16 -6.71
C LEU A 390 11.88 -13.40 -8.05
N VAL A 391 12.33 -12.33 -8.73
CA VAL A 391 12.97 -12.38 -10.07
C VAL A 391 14.47 -12.02 -10.04
N GLY A 392 14.92 -11.21 -9.08
CA GLY A 392 16.20 -10.49 -9.07
C GLY A 392 17.02 -10.61 -7.79
N SER A 393 16.69 -11.52 -6.87
CA SER A 393 17.63 -11.88 -5.79
C SER A 393 18.82 -12.64 -6.39
N ALA A 394 20.01 -12.08 -6.16
CA ALA A 394 21.31 -12.49 -6.68
C ALA A 394 21.45 -14.01 -6.93
N SER A 395 21.66 -14.36 -8.20
CA SER A 395 21.65 -15.68 -8.83
C SER A 395 20.33 -16.04 -9.54
N ASN A 396 20.22 -15.48 -10.75
CA ASN A 396 19.84 -16.24 -11.94
C ASN A 396 18.54 -17.03 -11.90
N GLY A 397 17.47 -16.70 -11.16
CA GLY A 397 16.22 -17.46 -11.27
C GLY A 397 14.94 -16.91 -10.68
N CYS A 398 13.85 -17.06 -11.43
CA CYS A 398 12.50 -16.88 -10.90
C CYS A 398 12.19 -17.93 -9.83
N LEU A 399 11.95 -17.51 -8.59
CA LEU A 399 11.62 -18.38 -7.45
C LEU A 399 10.36 -19.24 -7.63
N LEU A 400 9.51 -18.91 -8.61
CA LEU A 400 8.37 -19.74 -8.99
C LEU A 400 8.72 -20.93 -9.89
N THR A 401 9.89 -20.90 -10.52
CA THR A 401 10.37 -21.95 -11.45
C THR A 401 11.29 -22.96 -10.80
N PHE A 402 11.80 -22.69 -9.60
CA PHE A 402 12.66 -23.64 -8.91
C PHE A 402 11.86 -24.82 -8.38
N HIS A 403 12.30 -25.99 -8.79
CA HIS A 403 11.97 -27.24 -8.12
C HIS A 403 12.73 -27.40 -6.80
N GLU A 404 13.89 -26.73 -6.65
CA GLU A 404 14.82 -26.95 -5.55
C GLU A 404 14.47 -26.14 -4.28
N PRO A 405 14.10 -26.82 -3.17
CA PRO A 405 13.73 -26.16 -1.92
C PRO A 405 14.89 -25.45 -1.19
N GLY A 406 16.12 -25.52 -1.70
CA GLY A 406 17.32 -25.06 -1.02
C GLY A 406 17.62 -23.57 -1.21
N TYR A 407 17.21 -22.98 -2.34
CA TYR A 407 17.66 -21.64 -2.72
C TYR A 407 17.19 -20.55 -1.74
N TYR A 408 15.89 -20.48 -1.46
CA TYR A 408 15.34 -19.48 -0.52
C TYR A 408 15.82 -19.71 0.93
N LYS A 409 16.11 -20.96 1.32
CA LYS A 409 16.66 -21.28 2.65
C LYS A 409 18.09 -20.75 2.82
N LYS A 410 18.88 -20.76 1.73
CA LYS A 410 20.23 -20.17 1.72
C LYS A 410 20.18 -18.65 1.72
N ALA A 411 19.21 -18.06 1.03
CA ALA A 411 19.08 -16.62 0.85
C ALA A 411 18.58 -15.87 2.11
N ARG A 412 18.02 -16.58 3.11
CA ARG A 412 17.57 -16.04 4.43
C ARG A 412 16.52 -14.90 4.40
N TYR A 413 15.99 -14.52 3.24
CA TYR A 413 14.92 -13.53 3.11
C TYR A 413 13.56 -14.09 3.59
N LYS A 414 12.95 -13.48 4.61
CA LYS A 414 11.68 -13.90 5.21
C LYS A 414 10.50 -13.68 4.27
N VAL A 415 10.50 -12.56 3.53
CA VAL A 415 9.48 -12.24 2.52
C VAL A 415 9.48 -13.29 1.41
N LEU A 416 10.67 -13.69 0.98
CA LEU A 416 10.83 -14.69 -0.06
C LEU A 416 10.40 -16.08 0.40
N GLU A 417 10.78 -16.46 1.62
CA GLU A 417 10.34 -17.71 2.22
C GLU A 417 8.80 -17.78 2.31
N ALA A 418 8.15 -16.68 2.68
CA ALA A 418 6.70 -16.58 2.75
C ALA A 418 6.03 -16.78 1.40
N ALA A 419 6.54 -16.11 0.37
CA ALA A 419 6.09 -16.26 -1.01
C ALA A 419 6.20 -17.73 -1.46
N TYR A 420 7.35 -18.37 -1.24
CA TYR A 420 7.56 -19.77 -1.61
C TYR A 420 6.62 -20.74 -0.87
N LYS A 421 6.42 -20.54 0.44
CA LYS A 421 5.51 -21.37 1.25
C LYS A 421 4.06 -21.29 0.77
N CYS A 422 3.64 -20.14 0.24
CA CYS A 422 2.32 -19.99 -0.37
C CYS A 422 2.24 -20.64 -1.76
N TRP A 423 3.30 -20.50 -2.57
CA TRP A 423 3.38 -21.02 -3.94
C TRP A 423 3.41 -22.55 -4.01
N ARG A 424 4.28 -23.20 -3.23
CA ARG A 424 4.58 -24.64 -3.35
C ARG A 424 3.33 -25.54 -3.27
N PRO A 425 2.41 -25.38 -2.30
CA PRO A 425 1.21 -26.20 -2.22
C PRO A 425 0.30 -26.05 -3.46
N TRP A 426 0.18 -24.83 -4.00
CA TRP A 426 -0.61 -24.56 -5.20
C TRP A 426 0.02 -25.18 -6.44
N ARG A 427 1.35 -25.08 -6.58
CA ARG A 427 2.10 -25.75 -7.66
C ARG A 427 1.86 -27.26 -7.68
N ILE A 428 1.98 -27.91 -6.51
CA ILE A 428 1.75 -29.36 -6.36
C ILE A 428 0.30 -29.70 -6.69
N LYS A 429 -0.67 -28.93 -6.17
CA LYS A 429 -2.10 -29.16 -6.42
C LYS A 429 -2.46 -29.08 -7.91
N ASN A 430 -1.84 -28.16 -8.64
CA ASN A 430 -2.07 -27.96 -10.08
C ASN A 430 -1.12 -28.79 -10.97
N ARG A 431 -0.36 -29.72 -10.40
CA ARG A 431 0.55 -30.64 -11.13
C ARG A 431 1.50 -29.92 -12.09
N LEU A 432 1.96 -28.72 -11.73
CA LEU A 432 2.87 -27.97 -12.59
C LEU A 432 4.26 -28.64 -12.59
N GLY A 433 4.74 -28.97 -13.79
CA GLY A 433 6.05 -29.59 -14.04
C GLY A 433 7.23 -28.71 -13.60
N ARG A 434 8.46 -29.18 -13.85
CA ARG A 434 9.69 -28.42 -13.58
C ARG A 434 9.75 -27.13 -14.39
N PHE A 435 9.30 -27.21 -15.65
CA PHE A 435 9.06 -26.07 -16.53
C PHE A 435 7.57 -26.00 -16.86
N ASN A 436 7.06 -24.80 -17.04
CA ASN A 436 5.66 -24.52 -17.37
C ASN A 436 5.55 -23.25 -18.23
N TYR A 437 4.35 -22.94 -18.71
CA TYR A 437 4.04 -21.75 -19.51
C TYR A 437 4.56 -20.43 -18.89
N TYR A 438 4.53 -20.31 -17.56
CA TYR A 438 4.97 -19.11 -16.84
C TYR A 438 6.46 -19.07 -16.52
N THR A 439 7.22 -20.07 -16.95
CA THR A 439 8.65 -20.16 -16.65
C THR A 439 9.42 -19.07 -17.37
N LEU A 440 10.07 -18.18 -16.62
CA LEU A 440 10.93 -17.16 -17.20
C LEU A 440 12.12 -17.81 -17.91
N ILE A 441 12.43 -17.33 -19.11
CA ILE A 441 13.54 -17.83 -19.94
C ILE A 441 14.83 -17.08 -19.61
N ASN A 442 14.72 -15.76 -19.48
CA ASN A 442 15.87 -14.94 -19.13
C ASN A 442 16.22 -15.13 -17.64
N ASN A 443 17.53 -15.24 -17.34
CA ASN A 443 18.05 -15.39 -15.98
C ASN A 443 17.32 -16.47 -15.17
N ASN A 444 17.18 -17.69 -15.72
CA ASN A 444 16.66 -18.87 -15.03
C ASN A 444 17.77 -19.92 -14.86
N PRO A 445 18.06 -20.44 -13.64
CA PRO A 445 19.28 -21.18 -13.39
C PRO A 445 19.00 -22.68 -13.52
N SER A 446 17.71 -23.02 -13.52
CA SER A 446 17.15 -24.33 -13.81
C SER A 446 17.20 -24.61 -15.31
N LEU A 447 17.35 -23.59 -16.16
CA LEU A 447 17.65 -23.79 -17.57
C LEU A 447 19.10 -24.26 -17.76
N PRO A 448 19.35 -25.19 -18.69
CA PRO A 448 20.69 -25.61 -19.07
C PRO A 448 21.59 -24.42 -19.44
N GLU A 449 22.91 -24.53 -19.22
CA GLU A 449 23.88 -23.45 -19.49
C GLU A 449 23.84 -22.95 -20.94
N ILE A 450 23.50 -23.82 -21.89
CA ILE A 450 23.33 -23.47 -23.31
C ILE A 450 22.25 -22.40 -23.56
N PHE A 451 21.33 -22.21 -22.62
CA PHE A 451 20.28 -21.19 -22.67
C PHE A 451 20.61 -19.94 -21.86
N LYS A 452 21.80 -19.86 -21.23
CA LYS A 452 22.21 -18.70 -20.42
C LYS A 452 23.00 -17.64 -21.20
N ASP A 453 23.07 -17.79 -22.53
CA ASP A 453 23.78 -16.87 -23.42
C ASP A 453 23.10 -15.49 -23.56
N ASN A 454 23.88 -14.51 -24.04
CA ASN A 454 23.45 -13.14 -24.40
C ASN A 454 22.20 -13.08 -25.31
N TYR A 455 21.84 -14.17 -25.99
CA TYR A 455 20.64 -14.29 -26.80
C TYR A 455 19.35 -14.15 -25.96
N MET A 456 19.30 -14.66 -24.73
CA MET A 456 18.10 -14.54 -23.88
C MET A 456 17.88 -13.12 -23.37
N ALA A 457 18.96 -12.38 -23.10
CA ALA A 457 18.86 -10.96 -22.79
C ALA A 457 18.33 -10.16 -23.99
N LYS A 458 18.73 -10.53 -25.21
CA LYS A 458 18.24 -9.95 -26.47
C LYS A 458 16.78 -10.34 -26.79
N TRP A 459 16.33 -11.52 -26.40
CA TRP A 459 14.92 -11.93 -26.52
C TRP A 459 14.04 -11.23 -25.48
N ALA A 460 14.55 -11.04 -24.27
CA ALA A 460 13.86 -10.27 -23.24
C ALA A 460 13.63 -8.80 -23.65
N SER A 461 14.61 -8.16 -24.31
CA SER A 461 14.43 -6.80 -24.83
C SER A 461 13.43 -6.72 -26.00
N LYS A 462 13.14 -7.84 -26.65
CA LYS A 462 12.07 -7.99 -27.67
C LYS A 462 10.73 -8.45 -27.10
N GLY A 463 10.62 -8.58 -25.78
CA GLY A 463 9.37 -8.93 -25.10
C GLY A 463 9.12 -10.42 -24.90
N ILE A 464 10.03 -11.31 -25.33
CA ILE A 464 10.00 -12.76 -25.06
C ILE A 464 10.69 -12.99 -23.72
N VAL A 465 9.91 -13.24 -22.68
CA VAL A 465 10.41 -13.35 -21.32
C VAL A 465 10.15 -14.74 -20.74
N ARG A 466 9.20 -15.51 -21.29
CA ARG A 466 8.72 -16.79 -20.73
C ARG A 466 8.59 -17.89 -21.75
N LEU A 467 8.68 -19.13 -21.31
CA LEU A 467 8.50 -20.30 -22.18
C LEU A 467 7.15 -20.26 -22.90
N GLY A 468 6.09 -19.76 -22.25
CA GLY A 468 4.79 -19.55 -22.85
C GLY A 468 4.77 -18.57 -24.02
N ASP A 469 5.71 -17.61 -24.09
CA ASP A 469 5.77 -16.64 -25.18
C ASP A 469 6.18 -17.30 -26.51
N PHE A 470 6.80 -18.49 -26.46
CA PHE A 470 7.07 -19.34 -27.62
C PHE A 470 5.84 -20.07 -28.15
N PHE A 471 4.71 -20.02 -27.46
CA PHE A 471 3.50 -20.72 -27.88
C PHE A 471 2.40 -19.73 -28.24
N ASP A 472 1.59 -20.08 -29.23
CA ASP A 472 0.30 -19.47 -29.55
C ASP A 472 -0.83 -20.51 -29.38
N ASP A 473 -2.06 -20.13 -29.71
CA ASP A 473 -3.23 -21.02 -29.60
C ASP A 473 -3.12 -22.28 -30.48
N PHE A 474 -2.19 -22.32 -31.44
CA PHE A 474 -2.00 -23.39 -32.40
C PHE A 474 -0.72 -24.22 -32.18
N GLY A 475 0.18 -23.80 -31.30
CA GLY A 475 1.40 -24.54 -30.96
C GLY A 475 2.62 -23.65 -30.77
N MET A 476 3.81 -24.18 -31.07
CA MET A 476 5.05 -23.42 -30.95
C MET A 476 5.18 -22.44 -32.13
N LYS A 477 5.38 -21.16 -31.84
CA LYS A 477 5.60 -20.09 -32.81
C LYS A 477 6.83 -20.38 -33.66
N ALA A 478 6.74 -20.05 -34.95
CA ALA A 478 7.89 -20.12 -35.85
C ALA A 478 8.97 -19.13 -35.42
N PHE A 479 10.25 -19.51 -35.54
CA PHE A 479 11.38 -18.67 -35.12
C PHE A 479 11.37 -17.26 -35.74
N MET A 480 10.90 -17.15 -37.00
CA MET A 480 10.76 -15.87 -37.70
C MET A 480 9.70 -14.93 -37.10
N SER A 481 8.73 -15.47 -36.36
CA SER A 481 7.70 -14.67 -35.66
C SER A 481 8.14 -14.22 -34.25
N LEU A 482 9.32 -14.69 -33.80
CA LEU A 482 9.92 -14.39 -32.50
C LEU A 482 11.09 -13.38 -32.62
N LEU A 483 11.56 -13.11 -33.84
CA LEU A 483 12.57 -12.09 -34.16
C LEU A 483 11.90 -10.76 -34.49
#